data_AF-A0A258KTJ2-F1
#
_entry.id   AF-A0A258KTJ2-F1
#
_cell.length_a   1.000
_cell.length_b   1.000
_cell.length_c   1.000
_cell.angle_alpha   90.00
_cell.angle_beta   90.00
_cell.angle_gamma   90.00
#
_symmetry.space_group_name_H-M   'P 1'
#
loop_
_entity.id
_entity.type
_entity.pdbx_description
1 polymer ?
#
loop_
_entity_poly.entity_id
_entity_poly.type
_entity_poly.pdbx_seq_one_letter_code
_entity_poly.pdbx_strand_id
1 'polypeptide(L)'
;MSSRINRTLVVTGLYFYDNDVVRIAREIKPSERGELEISTVNQRYLDAGKLNVVRMGRGFAWLDTGTFDSLLAAGEFVATLERRQCLKVACPEEVAMRMGYTTLAEMEPWLARLGKSEYATYVRRHGVRGPT
;
A
#
# COMPACT_ATOMS: atom_id res chain seq x y z
N MET A 1 16.98 -24.25 16.00
CA MET A 1 17.89 -23.68 14.97
C MET A 1 17.83 -22.17 15.12
N SER A 2 18.86 -21.59 15.74
CA SER A 2 18.88 -20.21 16.26
C SER A 2 18.86 -19.19 15.13
N SER A 3 17.72 -18.54 14.88
CA SER A 3 17.65 -17.42 13.95
C SER A 3 18.13 -16.15 14.67
N ARG A 4 19.36 -15.74 14.40
CA ARG A 4 19.82 -14.38 14.72
C ARG A 4 18.82 -13.39 14.11
N ILE A 5 18.16 -12.59 14.93
CA ILE A 5 17.37 -11.45 14.47
C ILE A 5 18.35 -10.52 13.72
N ASN A 6 18.19 -10.43 12.41
CA ASN A 6 19.00 -9.54 11.59
C ASN A 6 18.57 -8.10 11.90
N ARG A 7 19.45 -7.30 12.50
CA ARG A 7 19.20 -5.92 13.00
C ARG A 7 18.77 -4.92 11.92
N THR A 8 18.70 -5.33 10.66
CA THR A 8 18.41 -4.48 9.49
C THR A 8 16.98 -4.61 8.98
N LEU A 9 16.12 -5.43 9.60
CA LEU A 9 14.72 -5.56 9.19
C LEU A 9 13.85 -4.58 9.96
N VAL A 10 12.97 -3.89 9.24
CA VAL A 10 11.98 -2.96 9.76
C VAL A 10 10.58 -3.46 9.43
N VAL A 11 9.63 -3.24 10.34
CA VAL A 11 8.23 -3.57 10.12
C VAL A 11 7.60 -2.44 9.29
N THR A 12 7.04 -2.79 8.14
CA THR A 12 6.42 -1.81 7.24
C THR A 12 5.00 -1.47 7.68
N GLY A 13 4.43 -0.39 7.15
CA GLY A 13 3.09 0.11 7.48
C GLY A 13 1.91 -0.72 6.94
N LEU A 14 2.08 -2.02 6.65
CA LEU A 14 1.04 -2.90 6.11
C LEU A 14 0.82 -4.09 7.06
N TYR A 15 -0.39 -4.20 7.60
CA TYR A 15 -0.74 -5.20 8.60
C TYR A 15 -2.05 -5.91 8.25
N PHE A 16 -2.09 -7.22 8.43
CA PHE A 16 -3.29 -8.03 8.26
C PHE A 16 -3.62 -8.69 9.60
N TYR A 17 -4.86 -8.56 10.05
CA TYR A 17 -5.32 -9.13 11.31
C TYR A 17 -6.64 -9.87 11.13
N ASP A 18 -6.85 -10.85 11.99
CA ASP A 18 -8.19 -11.41 12.20
C ASP A 18 -9.02 -10.48 13.11
N ASN A 19 -10.24 -10.91 13.44
CA ASN A 19 -11.17 -10.08 14.21
C ASN A 19 -10.75 -9.84 15.68
N ASP A 20 -9.80 -10.62 16.22
CA ASP A 20 -9.31 -10.43 17.60
C ASP A 20 -8.68 -9.04 17.78
N VAL A 21 -8.22 -8.40 16.69
CA VAL A 21 -7.61 -7.08 16.70
C VAL A 21 -8.49 -6.02 17.34
N VAL A 22 -9.82 -6.12 17.18
CA VAL A 22 -10.76 -5.13 17.73
C VAL A 22 -10.74 -5.17 19.26
N ARG A 23 -10.76 -6.37 19.84
CA ARG A 23 -10.68 -6.56 21.29
C ARG A 23 -9.29 -6.15 21.79
N ILE A 24 -8.23 -6.60 21.13
CA ILE A 24 -6.85 -6.26 21.51
C ILE A 24 -6.64 -4.75 21.53
N ALA A 25 -7.06 -4.04 20.47
CA ALA A 25 -6.90 -2.59 20.36
C ALA A 25 -7.61 -1.82 21.49
N ARG A 26 -8.77 -2.30 21.96
CA ARG A 26 -9.51 -1.70 23.09
C ARG A 26 -8.81 -1.87 24.44
N GLU A 27 -8.00 -2.91 24.59
CA GLU A 27 -7.29 -3.21 25.84
C GLU A 27 -5.90 -2.55 25.94
N ILE A 28 -5.41 -1.95 24.84
CA ILE A 28 -4.09 -1.32 24.81
C ILE A 28 -4.10 -0.05 25.64
N LYS A 29 -3.03 0.13 26.41
CA LYS A 29 -2.75 1.35 27.17
C LYS A 29 -1.82 2.26 26.37
N PRO A 30 -1.93 3.59 26.53
CA PRO A 30 -1.00 4.52 25.92
C PRO A 30 0.45 4.21 26.30
N SER A 31 1.38 4.40 25.36
CA SER A 31 2.81 4.32 25.60
C SER A 31 3.31 5.53 26.40
N GLU A 32 4.62 5.59 26.67
CA GLU A 32 5.28 6.77 27.26
C GLU A 32 5.08 8.03 26.41
N ARG A 33 4.84 7.87 25.09
CA ARG A 33 4.50 8.97 24.18
C ARG A 33 3.03 9.40 24.25
N GLY A 34 2.20 8.68 25.00
CA GLY A 34 0.75 8.90 25.05
C GLY A 34 -0.01 8.31 23.84
N GLU A 35 0.64 7.49 23.02
CA GLU A 35 0.06 6.90 21.80
C GLU A 35 -0.40 5.45 22.01
N LEU A 36 -1.46 5.03 21.33
CA LEU A 36 -1.84 3.63 21.24
C LEU A 36 -1.02 2.95 20.13
N GLU A 37 0.07 2.31 20.52
CA GLU A 37 1.08 1.78 19.59
C GLU A 37 0.60 0.53 18.84
N ILE A 38 0.72 0.55 17.51
CA ILE A 38 0.50 -0.65 16.68
C ILE A 38 1.47 -1.78 17.03
N SER A 39 2.68 -1.45 17.49
CA SER A 39 3.67 -2.42 17.97
C SER A 39 3.15 -3.21 19.17
N THR A 40 2.30 -2.61 20.03
CA THR A 40 1.67 -3.32 21.14
C THR A 40 0.63 -4.32 20.65
N VAL A 41 -0.13 -3.99 19.59
CA VAL A 41 -1.02 -4.97 18.93
C VAL A 41 -0.20 -6.14 18.40
N ASN A 42 0.86 -5.86 17.64
CA ASN A 42 1.75 -6.88 17.08
C ASN A 42 2.37 -7.78 18.17
N GLN A 43 2.77 -7.19 19.29
CA GLN A 43 3.31 -7.94 20.43
C GLN A 43 2.26 -8.93 20.99
N ARG A 44 0.99 -8.54 21.11
CA ARG A 44 -0.08 -9.43 21.57
C ARG A 44 -0.29 -10.63 20.65
N TYR A 45 -0.19 -10.43 19.33
CA TYR A 45 -0.22 -11.54 18.37
C TYR A 45 1.04 -12.40 18.43
N LEU A 46 2.20 -11.80 18.68
CA LEU A 46 3.46 -12.52 18.86
C LEU A 46 3.42 -13.41 20.11
N ASP A 47 2.99 -12.87 21.24
CA ASP A 47 2.86 -13.59 22.52
C ASP A 47 1.87 -14.75 22.41
N ALA A 48 0.82 -14.60 21.60
CA ALA A 48 -0.15 -15.64 21.30
C ALA A 48 0.32 -16.67 20.25
N GLY A 49 1.54 -16.51 19.69
CA GLY A 49 2.05 -17.39 18.62
C GLY A 49 1.28 -17.27 17.29
N LYS A 50 0.50 -16.21 17.10
CA LYS A 50 -0.35 -15.96 15.92
C LYS A 50 0.29 -15.00 14.90
N LEU A 51 1.42 -14.38 15.23
CA LEU A 51 2.08 -13.43 14.34
C LEU A 51 2.85 -14.14 13.22
N ASN A 52 2.46 -13.88 11.98
CA ASN A 52 3.16 -14.32 10.78
C ASN A 52 3.89 -13.14 10.13
N VAL A 53 5.20 -13.32 9.87
CA VAL A 53 6.04 -12.28 9.23
C VAL A 53 6.36 -12.68 7.80
N VAL A 54 5.96 -11.85 6.84
CA VAL A 54 6.30 -12.00 5.42
C VAL A 54 7.43 -11.04 5.06
N ARG A 55 8.53 -11.58 4.53
CA ARG A 55 9.68 -10.76 4.13
C ARG A 55 9.47 -10.18 2.73
N MET A 56 9.47 -8.85 2.64
CA MET A 56 9.58 -8.15 1.36
C MET A 56 11.05 -8.17 0.90
N GLY A 57 11.33 -8.87 -0.19
CA GLY A 57 12.67 -8.97 -0.75
C GLY A 57 13.15 -7.65 -1.40
N ARG A 58 14.43 -7.60 -1.77
CA ARG A 58 15.07 -6.40 -2.37
C ARG A 58 14.47 -5.92 -3.69
N GLY A 59 13.58 -6.71 -4.32
CA GLY A 59 12.85 -6.31 -5.53
C GLY A 59 11.65 -5.42 -5.26
N PHE A 60 11.25 -5.24 -4.00
CA PHE A 60 10.18 -4.33 -3.61
C PHE A 60 10.75 -2.97 -3.21
N ALA A 61 10.07 -1.91 -3.60
CA ALA A 61 10.30 -0.57 -3.07
C ALA A 61 9.26 -0.30 -1.96
N TRP A 62 9.74 -0.03 -0.75
CA TRP A 62 8.93 0.51 0.34
C TRP A 62 9.46 1.90 0.66
N LEU A 63 8.61 2.90 0.47
CA LEU A 63 8.93 4.32 0.64
C LEU A 63 7.91 4.90 1.62
N ASP A 64 8.39 5.67 2.58
CA ASP A 64 7.57 6.49 3.47
C ASP A 64 7.83 7.96 3.14
N THR A 65 6.78 8.78 3.15
CA THR A 65 6.86 10.20 2.77
C THR A 65 6.85 11.13 3.99
N GLY A 66 7.42 10.68 5.12
CA GLY A 66 7.43 11.41 6.39
C GLY A 66 8.32 12.66 6.43
N THR A 67 9.22 12.84 5.47
CA THR A 67 10.05 14.05 5.32
C THR A 67 9.95 14.64 3.91
N PHE A 68 10.26 15.94 3.75
CA PHE A 68 10.28 16.59 2.43
C PHE A 68 11.20 15.88 1.43
N ASP A 69 12.39 15.47 1.86
CA ASP A 69 13.34 14.74 1.00
C ASP A 69 12.79 13.36 0.60
N SER A 70 12.18 12.64 1.54
CA SER A 70 11.59 11.31 1.26
C SER A 70 10.38 11.40 0.32
N LEU A 71 9.59 12.47 0.43
CA LEU A 71 8.46 12.76 -0.46
C LEU A 71 8.96 13.04 -1.88
N LEU A 72 9.99 13.87 -2.03
CA LEU A 72 10.59 14.15 -3.34
C LEU A 72 11.14 12.87 -3.98
N ALA A 73 11.91 12.08 -3.22
CA ALA A 73 12.47 10.82 -3.70
C ALA A 73 11.37 9.82 -4.13
N ALA A 74 10.25 9.74 -3.39
CA ALA A 74 9.12 8.91 -3.76
C ALA A 74 8.45 9.39 -5.06
N GLY A 75 8.28 10.71 -5.22
CA GLY A 75 7.76 11.30 -6.45
C GLY A 75 8.66 11.01 -7.66
N GLU A 76 9.97 11.17 -7.52
CA GLU A 76 10.94 10.86 -8.58
C GLU A 76 10.94 9.38 -8.95
N PHE A 77 10.84 8.49 -7.95
CA PHE A 77 10.76 7.05 -8.17
C PHE A 77 9.53 6.68 -9.01
N VAL A 78 8.35 7.16 -8.61
CA VAL A 78 7.10 6.91 -9.34
C VAL A 78 7.18 7.53 -10.75
N ALA A 79 7.58 8.80 -10.88
CA ALA A 79 7.68 9.46 -12.17
C ALA A 79 8.62 8.73 -13.14
N THR A 80 9.73 8.18 -12.65
CA THR A 80 10.68 7.41 -13.47
C THR A 80 10.05 6.10 -13.96
N LEU A 81 9.34 5.38 -13.09
CA LEU A 81 8.64 4.15 -13.47
C LEU A 81 7.56 4.43 -14.53
N GLU A 82 6.71 5.43 -14.29
CA GLU A 82 5.60 5.74 -15.20
C GLU A 82 6.09 6.16 -16.59
N ARG A 83 7.14 6.99 -16.66
CA ARG A 83 7.73 7.41 -17.94
C ARG A 83 8.33 6.25 -18.71
N ARG A 84 8.91 5.26 -18.02
CA ARG A 84 9.59 4.14 -18.66
C ARG A 84 8.64 3.03 -19.09
N GLN A 85 7.56 2.81 -18.34
CA GLN A 85 6.61 1.72 -18.60
C GLN A 85 5.35 2.18 -19.34
N CYS A 86 5.11 3.49 -19.45
CA CYS A 86 3.86 4.06 -19.95
C CYS A 86 2.62 3.53 -19.19
N LEU A 87 2.80 3.21 -17.90
CA LEU A 87 1.77 2.74 -16.97
C LEU A 87 1.72 3.67 -15.76
N LYS A 88 0.54 3.85 -15.17
CA LYS A 88 0.37 4.64 -13.95
C LYS A 88 0.44 3.74 -12.72
N VAL A 89 1.16 4.18 -11.70
CA VAL A 89 1.23 3.46 -10.42
C VAL A 89 0.05 3.89 -9.56
N ALA A 90 -0.60 2.93 -8.90
CA ALA A 90 -1.72 3.18 -7.97
C ALA A 90 -2.92 3.93 -8.59
N CYS A 91 -3.26 3.63 -9.86
CA CYS A 91 -4.49 4.12 -10.51
C CYS A 91 -5.72 3.29 -10.07
N PRO A 92 -6.64 3.83 -9.23
CA PRO A 92 -7.75 3.05 -8.68
C PRO A 92 -8.75 2.61 -9.75
N GLU A 93 -9.00 3.44 -10.78
CA GLU A 93 -9.94 3.12 -11.85
C GLU A 93 -9.45 1.93 -12.69
N GLU A 94 -8.15 1.90 -13.01
CA GLU A 94 -7.56 0.75 -13.70
C GLU A 94 -7.66 -0.52 -12.85
N VAL A 95 -7.31 -0.45 -11.56
CA VAL A 95 -7.40 -1.60 -10.66
C VAL A 95 -8.85 -2.08 -10.54
N ALA A 96 -9.81 -1.18 -10.34
CA ALA A 96 -11.22 -1.52 -10.21
C ALA A 96 -11.77 -2.20 -11.47
N MET A 97 -11.43 -1.71 -12.66
CA MET A 97 -11.85 -2.34 -13.91
C MET A 97 -11.17 -3.70 -14.13
N ARG A 98 -9.87 -3.84 -13.82
CA ARG A 98 -9.16 -5.12 -13.89
C ARG A 98 -9.70 -6.16 -12.91
N MET A 99 -10.15 -5.73 -11.73
CA MET A 99 -10.78 -6.59 -10.72
C MET A 99 -12.25 -6.87 -11.01
N GLY A 100 -12.84 -6.27 -12.05
CA GLY A 100 -14.25 -6.45 -12.41
C GLY A 100 -15.23 -5.75 -11.48
N TYR A 101 -14.80 -4.76 -10.70
CA TYR A 101 -15.68 -3.96 -9.83
C TYR A 101 -16.49 -2.92 -10.61
N THR A 102 -16.05 -2.55 -11.81
CA THR A 102 -16.74 -1.60 -12.70
C THR A 102 -16.27 -1.79 -14.14
N THR A 103 -16.96 -1.15 -15.09
CA THR A 103 -16.62 -1.13 -16.51
C THR A 103 -16.19 0.26 -16.98
N LEU A 104 -15.50 0.32 -18.11
CA LEU A 104 -15.17 1.61 -18.74
C LEU A 104 -16.41 2.45 -19.03
N ALA A 105 -17.52 1.81 -19.43
CA ALA A 105 -18.78 2.50 -19.71
C ALA A 105 -19.36 3.20 -18.47
N GLU A 106 -19.29 2.54 -17.31
CA GLU A 106 -19.71 3.12 -16.03
C GLU A 106 -18.76 4.23 -15.56
N MET A 107 -17.47 4.14 -15.93
CA MET A 107 -16.45 5.12 -15.54
C MET A 107 -16.45 6.38 -16.42
N GLU A 108 -16.91 6.29 -17.67
CA GLU A 108 -16.81 7.36 -18.67
C GLU A 108 -17.38 8.73 -18.22
N PRO A 109 -18.54 8.82 -17.52
CA PRO A 109 -19.05 10.11 -17.03
C PRO A 109 -18.07 10.82 -16.09
N TRP A 110 -17.28 10.07 -15.31
CA TRP A 110 -16.26 10.61 -14.42
C TRP A 110 -15.01 11.03 -15.18
N LEU A 111 -14.58 10.22 -16.15
CA LEU A 111 -13.43 10.53 -17.02
C LEU A 111 -13.70 11.74 -17.91
N ALA A 112 -14.96 11.96 -18.32
CA ALA A 112 -15.36 13.14 -19.09
C ALA A 112 -15.17 14.44 -18.29
N ARG A 113 -15.39 14.41 -16.97
CA ARG A 113 -15.21 15.58 -16.08
C ARG A 113 -13.75 16.00 -15.93
N LEU A 114 -12.81 15.10 -16.20
CA LEU A 114 -11.37 15.39 -16.20
C LEU A 114 -10.90 16.10 -17.48
N GLY A 115 -11.78 16.31 -18.46
CA GLY A 115 -11.47 17.02 -19.70
C GLY A 115 -10.31 16.40 -20.48
N LYS A 116 -9.38 17.23 -20.96
CA LYS A 116 -8.20 16.83 -21.75
C LYS A 116 -7.03 16.34 -20.88
N SER A 117 -7.31 15.66 -19.77
CA SER A 117 -6.26 15.14 -18.89
C SER A 117 -5.56 13.92 -19.50
N GLU A 118 -4.23 13.89 -19.41
CA GLU A 118 -3.43 12.71 -19.73
C GLU A 118 -3.84 11.50 -18.87
N TYR A 119 -4.28 11.73 -17.64
CA TYR A 119 -4.80 10.70 -16.75
C TYR A 119 -6.07 10.06 -17.31
N ALA A 120 -7.04 10.88 -17.74
CA ALA A 120 -8.28 10.38 -18.31
C ALA A 120 -8.02 9.61 -19.62
N THR A 121 -7.05 10.06 -20.41
CA THR A 121 -6.60 9.36 -21.63
C THR A 121 -5.97 8.02 -21.29
N TYR A 122 -5.15 7.96 -20.24
CA TYR A 122 -4.55 6.74 -19.73
C TYR A 122 -5.62 5.72 -19.30
N VAL A 123 -6.58 6.13 -18.45
CA VAL A 123 -7.60 5.23 -17.92
C VAL A 123 -8.45 4.63 -19.06
N ARG A 124 -8.85 5.42 -20.05
CA ARG A 124 -9.57 4.91 -21.23
C ARG A 124 -8.79 3.87 -22.02
N ARG A 125 -7.47 4.05 -22.12
CA ARG A 125 -6.58 3.14 -22.88
C ARG A 125 -6.29 1.84 -22.12
N HIS A 126 -6.12 1.91 -20.80
CA HIS A 126 -5.60 0.80 -19.99
C HIS A 126 -6.66 0.09 -19.15
N GLY A 127 -7.82 0.70 -18.93
CA GLY A 127 -8.89 0.16 -18.08
C GLY A 127 -9.44 -1.20 -18.51
N VAL A 128 -9.31 -1.57 -19.78
CA VAL A 128 -9.90 -2.81 -20.34
C VAL A 128 -8.82 -3.83 -20.72
N ARG A 129 -7.53 -3.51 -20.58
CA ARG A 129 -6.47 -4.50 -20.86
C ARG A 129 -6.42 -5.50 -19.71
N GLY A 130 -7.01 -6.67 -19.93
CA GLY A 130 -6.72 -7.87 -19.13
C GLY A 130 -5.22 -8.17 -19.10
N PRO A 131 -4.73 -8.92 -18.10
CA PRO A 131 -3.32 -9.29 -18.02
C PRO A 131 -2.92 -10.09 -19.28
N THR A 132 -1.97 -9.59 -20.05
CA THR A 132 -1.19 -10.43 -20.98
C THR A 132 -0.19 -11.27 -20.21
#